data_AF-A0A9X7HMT2-F1
#
_entry.id   AF-A0A9X7HMT2-F1
#
_cell.length_a   1.000
_cell.length_b   1.000
_cell.length_c   1.000
_cell.angle_alpha   90.00
_cell.angle_beta   90.00
_cell.angle_gamma   90.00
#
_symmetry.space_group_name_H-M   'P 1'
#
loop_
_entity.id
_entity.type
_entity.pdbx_description
1 polymer ?
#
loop_
_entity_poly.entity_id
_entity_poly.type
_entity_poly.pdbx_seq_one_letter_code
_entity_poly.pdbx_strand_id
1 'polypeptide(L)'
;MNETIRFVMINLKDSKSDFNFKSYINKLVENVKNNLKAKDLKFHSNDDRTNKCSITLNSYTFDISFTYVKLKTTSQLKVDISGEDYTHLDSNLHQLKTQLKDLMLTDWKQCLWLQDVQAEKFSDSLYKSVHSVENALRRLINTILFYKLGGEWWERYMPTKLVDRYKDRDEQYKERSFSFRNTHTSLMSIDTADLIQILKHKTYKVKEINLFSDQNTNIPDIQNFQNIMGDILSGQKFDRHKDSLTTILKDLLEIERDFWKDFFAPWFSCDLRTFEGKWNAFCTDRNHVAHNKLIDFKLFVKYKKLMKELLELIEDADRKFNNHLHSEMDQYLTALETQSELDNNKHVLMNYEIESHSNRHIREQAGVEILKKEEIIGLFHEKISATFDDIYEKLYYRSDVDLDFKNPPLNHGEIAFDFTYLYFNHYISVNIEEPSIDNSPAGISTVLLTLYKDDIKEHTFTITFTNGSAYFDNDKGTYLPINEDEIDTSELEKLKTEIYNYVEHVIPGIYGNEVASFPCEQCNEYTINLSEDKEIGIGTCLACKHPNHVGKCMICGRAIDTQEDYLICDDCPKW
;
A
#
# COMPACT_ATOMS: atom_id res chain seq x y z
N MET A 1 -18.86 15.66 -53.17
CA MET A 1 -19.30 17.04 -52.91
C MET A 1 -18.28 17.95 -53.55
N ASN A 2 -18.69 18.94 -54.36
CA ASN A 2 -17.73 19.87 -54.95
C ASN A 2 -17.08 20.67 -53.81
N GLU A 3 -15.77 20.52 -53.64
CA GLU A 3 -15.00 21.26 -52.65
C GLU A 3 -14.92 22.72 -53.10
N THR A 4 -15.72 23.60 -52.47
CA THR A 4 -15.84 25.00 -52.87
C THR A 4 -15.64 25.95 -51.70
N ILE A 5 -14.88 27.01 -51.94
CA ILE A 5 -14.85 28.19 -51.08
C ILE A 5 -15.94 29.16 -51.54
N ARG A 6 -16.69 29.71 -50.59
CA ARG A 6 -17.77 30.64 -50.85
C ARG A 6 -17.76 31.80 -49.87
N PHE A 7 -17.73 33.02 -50.39
CA PHE A 7 -17.94 34.23 -49.60
C PHE A 7 -18.80 35.25 -50.38
N VAL A 8 -19.40 36.17 -49.63
CA VAL A 8 -20.30 37.20 -50.16
C VAL A 8 -19.84 38.56 -49.68
N MET A 9 -19.63 39.47 -50.62
CA MET A 9 -19.45 40.88 -50.34
C MET A 9 -20.81 41.56 -50.25
N ILE A 10 -20.98 42.41 -49.23
CA ILE A 10 -22.26 43.04 -48.90
C ILE A 10 -22.09 44.56 -48.94
N ASN A 11 -22.96 45.22 -49.72
CA ASN A 11 -23.08 46.66 -49.92
C ASN A 11 -21.83 47.33 -50.51
N LEU A 12 -21.97 47.91 -51.70
CA LEU A 12 -20.98 48.81 -52.29
C LEU A 12 -20.86 50.09 -51.45
N LYS A 13 -19.63 50.59 -51.25
CA LYS A 13 -19.36 51.82 -50.48
C LYS A 13 -19.85 53.06 -51.21
N ASP A 14 -19.52 53.16 -52.50
CA ASP A 14 -19.90 54.28 -53.36
C ASP A 14 -20.94 53.83 -54.37
N SER A 15 -22.21 53.83 -53.97
CA SER A 15 -23.33 53.50 -54.87
C SER A 15 -23.63 54.64 -55.84
N LYS A 16 -22.69 55.00 -56.72
CA LYS A 16 -23.02 55.77 -57.93
C LYS A 16 -23.79 54.85 -58.87
N SER A 17 -24.71 55.43 -59.65
CA SER A 17 -25.72 54.74 -60.45
C SER A 17 -25.18 53.73 -61.47
N ASP A 18 -23.88 53.78 -61.80
CA ASP A 18 -23.29 53.12 -62.96
C ASP A 18 -22.25 52.04 -62.56
N PHE A 19 -22.55 51.20 -61.57
CA PHE A 19 -21.69 50.04 -61.27
C PHE A 19 -21.68 49.05 -62.44
N ASN A 20 -20.60 49.05 -63.23
CA ASN A 20 -20.38 48.11 -64.32
C ASN A 20 -19.72 46.83 -63.80
N PHE A 21 -20.55 45.81 -63.56
CA PHE A 21 -20.11 44.51 -63.04
C PHE A 21 -18.99 43.86 -63.89
N LYS A 22 -19.13 43.89 -65.21
CA LYS A 22 -18.18 43.26 -66.14
C LYS A 22 -16.79 43.92 -66.10
N SER A 23 -16.76 45.25 -66.18
CA SER A 23 -15.52 46.02 -66.08
C SER A 23 -14.86 45.84 -64.72
N TYR A 24 -15.66 45.80 -63.65
CA TYR A 24 -15.20 45.58 -62.29
C TYR A 24 -14.51 44.23 -62.12
N ILE A 25 -15.16 43.12 -62.52
CA ILE A 25 -14.59 41.78 -62.40
C ILE A 25 -13.33 41.62 -63.25
N ASN A 26 -13.31 42.12 -64.48
CA ASN A 26 -12.11 42.04 -65.32
C ASN A 26 -10.92 42.77 -64.66
N LYS A 27 -11.14 43.97 -64.11
CA LYS A 27 -10.10 44.71 -63.39
C LYS A 27 -9.65 43.98 -62.11
N LEU A 28 -10.60 43.43 -61.35
CA LEU A 28 -10.32 42.66 -60.14
C LEU A 28 -9.43 41.46 -60.45
N VAL A 29 -9.80 40.64 -61.43
CA VAL A 29 -9.09 39.40 -61.74
C VAL A 29 -7.72 39.66 -62.39
N GLU A 30 -7.59 40.69 -63.22
CA GLU A 30 -6.27 41.13 -63.73
C GLU A 30 -5.35 41.63 -62.61
N ASN A 31 -5.89 42.39 -61.64
CA ASN A 31 -5.12 42.79 -60.45
C ASN A 31 -4.67 41.58 -59.64
N VAL A 32 -5.53 40.58 -59.45
CA VAL A 32 -5.17 39.32 -58.78
C VAL A 32 -4.08 38.58 -59.54
N LYS A 33 -4.21 38.45 -60.87
CA LYS A 33 -3.21 37.81 -61.74
C LYS A 33 -1.84 38.47 -61.59
N ASN A 34 -1.80 39.81 -61.63
CA ASN A 34 -0.57 40.58 -61.48
C ASN A 34 0.05 40.43 -60.08
N ASN A 35 -0.78 40.53 -59.03
CA ASN A 35 -0.31 40.45 -57.64
C ASN A 35 0.22 39.05 -57.29
N LEU A 36 -0.41 37.99 -57.82
CA LEU A 36 -0.04 36.61 -57.53
C LEU A 36 0.90 35.98 -58.59
N LYS A 37 1.30 36.74 -59.62
CA LYS A 37 2.13 36.26 -60.75
C LYS A 37 1.57 34.98 -61.40
N ALA A 38 0.26 34.92 -61.59
CA ALA A 38 -0.41 33.76 -62.19
C ALA A 38 -0.04 33.60 -63.67
N LYS A 39 0.13 32.35 -64.13
CA LYS A 39 0.61 32.05 -65.48
C LYS A 39 -0.48 32.21 -66.54
N ASP A 40 -1.67 31.70 -66.24
CA ASP A 40 -2.80 31.67 -67.17
C ASP A 40 -4.09 32.18 -66.51
N LEU A 41 -4.85 32.98 -67.28
CA LEU A 41 -6.19 33.46 -66.94
C LEU A 41 -7.10 33.24 -68.15
N LYS A 42 -8.21 32.51 -67.96
CA LYS A 42 -9.19 32.21 -69.02
C LYS A 42 -10.60 32.60 -68.55
N PHE A 43 -11.33 33.39 -69.35
CA PHE A 43 -12.74 33.69 -69.09
C PHE A 43 -13.62 32.70 -69.86
N HIS A 44 -14.57 32.06 -69.17
CA HIS A 44 -15.46 31.02 -69.73
C HIS A 44 -16.87 31.53 -70.02
N SER A 45 -17.38 32.42 -69.18
CA SER A 45 -18.70 33.03 -69.38
C SER A 45 -18.71 34.45 -68.84
N ASN A 46 -19.30 35.38 -69.59
CA ASN A 46 -19.28 36.80 -69.25
C ASN A 46 -20.65 37.43 -69.51
N ASP A 47 -21.56 37.21 -68.57
CA ASP A 47 -22.94 37.71 -68.56
C ASP A 47 -23.06 38.93 -67.63
N ASP A 48 -24.14 39.70 -67.75
CA ASP A 48 -24.35 40.95 -67.01
C ASP A 48 -24.50 40.74 -65.50
N ARG A 49 -24.78 39.50 -65.06
CA ARG A 49 -24.95 39.12 -63.65
C ARG A 49 -24.04 38.00 -63.18
N THR A 50 -23.44 37.24 -64.09
CA THR A 50 -22.55 36.12 -63.76
C THR A 50 -21.29 36.15 -64.59
N ASN A 51 -20.14 35.93 -63.96
CA ASN A 51 -18.86 35.86 -64.65
C ASN A 51 -18.06 34.67 -64.12
N LYS A 52 -17.50 33.86 -65.01
CA LYS A 52 -16.69 32.69 -64.65
C LYS A 52 -15.33 32.78 -65.31
N CYS A 53 -14.28 32.59 -64.54
CA CYS A 53 -12.91 32.53 -65.01
C CYS A 53 -12.10 31.45 -64.32
N SER A 54 -11.08 30.92 -64.98
CA SER A 54 -10.06 30.07 -64.34
C SER A 54 -8.74 30.80 -64.25
N ILE A 55 -8.06 30.65 -63.12
CA ILE A 55 -6.71 31.16 -62.88
C ILE A 55 -5.78 30.00 -62.53
N THR A 56 -4.61 29.94 -63.18
CA THR A 56 -3.59 28.92 -62.89
C THR A 56 -2.47 29.53 -62.05
N LEU A 57 -2.36 29.06 -60.82
CA LEU A 57 -1.30 29.42 -59.87
C LEU A 57 -0.33 28.24 -59.75
N ASN A 58 0.92 28.46 -60.15
CA ASN A 58 1.96 27.44 -60.22
C ASN A 58 1.58 26.24 -61.10
N SER A 59 1.05 25.17 -60.48
CA SER A 59 0.63 23.91 -61.12
C SER A 59 -0.87 23.63 -60.93
N TYR A 60 -1.58 24.47 -60.17
CA TYR A 60 -2.99 24.27 -59.82
C TYR A 60 -3.87 25.26 -60.58
N THR A 61 -4.99 24.78 -61.09
CA THR A 61 -5.98 25.61 -61.77
C THR A 61 -7.21 25.75 -60.88
N PHE A 62 -7.61 27.00 -60.64
CA PHE A 62 -8.77 27.33 -59.82
C PHE A 62 -9.82 28.01 -60.68
N ASP A 63 -11.05 27.52 -60.60
CA ASP A 63 -12.23 28.10 -61.21
C ASP A 63 -12.90 29.04 -60.23
N ILE A 64 -13.20 30.26 -60.69
CA ILE A 64 -13.83 31.30 -59.91
C ILE A 64 -15.12 31.70 -60.62
N SER A 65 -16.22 31.71 -59.87
CA SER A 65 -17.54 32.12 -60.33
C SER A 65 -18.03 33.30 -59.49
N PHE A 66 -18.34 34.40 -60.16
CA PHE A 66 -18.88 35.61 -59.58
C PHE A 66 -20.36 35.72 -59.91
N THR A 67 -21.21 36.03 -58.92
CA THR A 67 -22.64 36.28 -59.11
C THR A 67 -23.03 37.59 -58.42
N TYR A 68 -23.47 38.57 -59.20
CA TYR A 68 -23.90 39.86 -58.70
C TYR A 68 -25.42 39.92 -58.55
N VAL A 69 -25.87 40.31 -57.36
CA VAL A 69 -27.28 40.48 -57.02
C VAL A 69 -27.49 41.91 -56.53
N LYS A 70 -28.27 42.69 -57.30
CA LYS A 70 -28.69 44.04 -56.92
C LYS A 70 -30.14 43.98 -56.41
N LEU A 71 -30.33 44.27 -55.13
CA LEU A 71 -31.63 44.47 -54.51
C LEU A 71 -31.93 45.98 -54.44
N LYS A 72 -33.17 46.36 -54.10
CA LYS A 72 -33.59 47.78 -54.05
C LYS A 72 -32.73 48.63 -53.11
N THR A 73 -32.23 48.04 -52.01
CA THR A 73 -31.51 48.74 -50.94
C THR A 73 -30.12 48.19 -50.66
N THR A 74 -29.77 47.02 -51.22
CA THR A 74 -28.51 46.34 -50.95
C THR A 74 -27.93 45.76 -52.24
N SER A 75 -26.61 45.68 -52.29
CA SER A 75 -25.88 44.98 -53.34
C SER A 75 -25.12 43.82 -52.73
N GLN A 76 -25.08 42.70 -53.43
CA GLN A 76 -24.36 41.50 -53.00
C GLN A 76 -23.54 40.97 -54.16
N LEU A 77 -22.30 40.58 -53.89
CA LEU A 77 -21.44 39.90 -54.85
C LEU A 77 -20.95 38.60 -54.23
N LYS A 78 -21.52 37.49 -54.71
CA LYS A 78 -21.14 36.14 -54.31
C LYS A 78 -19.94 35.69 -55.14
N VAL A 79 -18.96 35.11 -54.47
CA VAL A 79 -17.78 34.50 -55.07
C VAL A 79 -17.75 33.03 -54.67
N ASP A 80 -17.71 32.15 -55.66
CA ASP A 80 -17.46 30.72 -55.50
C ASP A 80 -16.10 30.40 -56.13
N ILE A 81 -15.22 29.72 -55.40
CA ILE A 81 -13.92 29.24 -55.89
C ILE A 81 -13.90 27.73 -55.77
N SER A 82 -13.60 27.03 -56.85
CA SER A 82 -13.37 25.59 -56.91
C SER A 82 -12.01 25.29 -57.54
N GLY A 83 -11.47 24.11 -57.30
CA GLY A 83 -10.27 23.63 -57.96
C GLY A 83 -10.24 22.12 -57.96
N GLU A 84 -9.49 21.55 -58.90
CA GLU A 84 -9.22 20.11 -58.98
C GLU A 84 -7.78 19.83 -58.53
N ASP A 85 -7.54 18.66 -57.93
CA ASP A 85 -6.21 18.11 -57.63
C ASP A 85 -5.25 19.02 -56.85
N TYR A 86 -5.74 19.85 -55.91
CA TYR A 86 -4.89 20.63 -55.02
C TYR A 86 -4.84 20.02 -53.60
N THR A 87 -3.67 20.09 -52.96
CA THR A 87 -3.60 19.74 -51.53
C THR A 87 -4.20 20.88 -50.72
N HIS A 88 -5.20 20.58 -49.88
CA HIS A 88 -5.85 21.60 -49.03
C HIS A 88 -4.88 22.36 -48.11
N LEU A 89 -3.68 21.82 -47.90
CA LEU A 89 -2.59 22.42 -47.14
C LEU A 89 -1.72 23.39 -47.94
N ASP A 90 -1.99 23.57 -49.23
CA ASP A 90 -1.22 24.46 -50.10
C ASP A 90 -1.60 25.94 -49.91
N SER A 91 -0.58 26.80 -49.95
CA SER A 91 -0.74 28.23 -49.69
C SER A 91 -1.39 29.01 -50.85
N ASN A 92 -1.39 28.47 -52.08
CA ASN A 92 -1.83 29.20 -53.27
C ASN A 92 -3.33 29.50 -53.22
N LEU A 93 -4.16 28.55 -52.79
CA LEU A 93 -5.61 28.77 -52.62
C LEU A 93 -5.89 29.80 -51.53
N HIS A 94 -5.10 29.77 -50.45
CA HIS A 94 -5.23 30.74 -49.36
C HIS A 94 -4.87 32.15 -49.83
N GLN A 95 -3.79 32.29 -50.60
CA GLN A 95 -3.39 33.56 -51.20
C GLN A 95 -4.45 34.07 -52.18
N LEU A 96 -4.99 33.20 -53.04
CA LEU A 96 -6.03 33.57 -53.99
C LEU A 96 -7.28 34.11 -53.31
N LYS A 97 -7.85 33.36 -52.36
CA LYS A 97 -9.10 33.74 -51.69
C LYS A 97 -8.95 35.01 -50.84
N THR A 98 -7.81 35.17 -50.17
CA THR A 98 -7.53 36.36 -49.35
C THR A 98 -7.27 37.59 -50.21
N GLN A 99 -6.50 37.45 -51.29
CA GLN A 99 -6.25 38.54 -52.24
C GLN A 99 -7.52 39.04 -52.93
N LEU A 100 -8.40 38.13 -53.37
CA LEU A 100 -9.72 38.48 -53.90
C LEU A 100 -10.54 39.26 -52.86
N LYS A 101 -10.61 38.72 -51.63
CA LYS A 101 -11.35 39.34 -50.52
C LYS A 101 -10.81 40.74 -50.20
N ASP A 102 -9.49 40.91 -50.09
CA ASP A 102 -8.85 42.18 -49.74
C ASP A 102 -9.04 43.24 -50.83
N LEU A 103 -8.88 42.86 -52.10
CA LEU A 103 -9.14 43.78 -53.23
C LEU A 103 -10.61 44.19 -53.31
N MET A 104 -11.54 43.30 -52.99
CA MET A 104 -12.97 43.65 -53.00
C MET A 104 -13.35 44.51 -51.79
N LEU A 105 -12.72 44.32 -50.62
CA LEU A 105 -13.00 45.12 -49.43
C LEU A 105 -12.64 46.61 -49.58
N THR A 106 -11.90 47.02 -50.61
CA THR A 106 -11.71 48.44 -50.93
C THR A 106 -13.03 49.09 -51.31
N ASP A 107 -13.86 48.40 -52.10
CA ASP A 107 -15.08 48.93 -52.70
C ASP A 107 -16.35 48.47 -51.96
N TRP A 108 -16.26 47.41 -51.14
CA TRP A 108 -17.38 46.77 -50.45
C TRP A 108 -17.30 46.95 -48.93
N LYS A 109 -18.45 47.14 -48.27
CA LYS A 109 -18.52 47.46 -46.84
C LYS A 109 -18.22 46.26 -45.93
N GLN A 110 -18.73 45.08 -46.27
CA GLN A 110 -18.64 43.89 -45.44
C GLN A 110 -18.35 42.64 -46.29
N CYS A 111 -17.71 41.65 -45.67
CA CYS A 111 -17.46 40.34 -46.26
C CYS A 111 -17.96 39.25 -45.30
N LEU A 112 -18.81 38.36 -45.81
CA LEU A 112 -19.32 37.20 -45.09
C LEU A 112 -18.77 35.91 -45.73
N TRP A 113 -18.03 35.13 -44.96
CA TRP A 113 -17.64 33.78 -45.36
C TRP A 113 -18.79 32.81 -45.11
N LEU A 114 -19.20 32.07 -46.14
CA LEU A 114 -20.30 31.09 -46.04
C LEU A 114 -19.76 29.67 -45.95
N GLN A 115 -18.69 29.37 -46.68
CA GLN A 115 -18.05 28.07 -46.70
C GLN A 115 -16.58 28.24 -47.04
N ASP A 116 -15.70 27.55 -46.32
CA ASP A 116 -14.27 27.55 -46.63
C ASP A 116 -13.72 26.15 -46.36
N VAL A 117 -13.83 25.29 -47.38
CA VAL A 117 -13.36 23.90 -47.29
C VAL A 117 -11.88 23.82 -46.89
N GLN A 118 -11.06 24.80 -47.27
CA GLN A 118 -9.67 24.82 -46.84
C GLN A 118 -9.53 25.06 -45.33
N ALA A 119 -10.29 26.01 -44.77
CA ALA A 119 -10.29 26.26 -43.32
C ALA A 119 -10.87 25.08 -42.52
N GLU A 120 -11.87 24.37 -43.09
CA GLU A 120 -12.40 23.12 -42.54
C GLU A 120 -11.29 22.05 -42.48
N LYS A 121 -10.54 21.85 -43.57
CA LYS A 121 -9.43 20.88 -43.61
C LYS A 121 -8.27 21.25 -42.68
N PHE A 122 -8.00 22.55 -42.48
CA PHE A 122 -7.08 22.98 -41.43
C PHE A 122 -7.58 22.56 -40.04
N SER A 123 -8.85 22.77 -39.76
CA SER A 123 -9.48 22.38 -38.50
C SER A 123 -9.41 20.86 -38.31
N ASP A 124 -9.78 20.06 -39.30
CA ASP A 124 -9.69 18.58 -39.28
C ASP A 124 -8.28 18.09 -38.93
N SER A 125 -7.25 18.69 -39.55
CA SER A 125 -5.87 18.35 -39.25
C SER A 125 -5.47 18.73 -37.83
N LEU A 126 -5.95 19.87 -37.33
CA LEU A 126 -5.63 20.35 -35.99
C LEU A 126 -6.39 19.60 -34.90
N TYR A 127 -7.62 19.13 -35.15
CA TYR A 127 -8.39 18.31 -34.21
C TYR A 127 -7.62 17.05 -33.79
N LYS A 128 -6.95 16.40 -34.73
CA LYS A 128 -6.08 15.25 -34.42
C LYS A 128 -4.95 15.64 -33.47
N SER A 129 -4.28 16.76 -33.74
CA SER A 129 -3.20 17.27 -32.88
C SER A 129 -3.69 17.68 -31.49
N VAL A 130 -4.85 18.33 -31.39
CA VAL A 130 -5.52 18.65 -30.12
C VAL A 130 -5.73 17.38 -29.31
N HIS A 131 -6.37 16.38 -29.90
CA HIS A 131 -6.68 15.13 -29.24
C HIS A 131 -5.42 14.40 -28.75
N SER A 132 -4.36 14.37 -29.56
CA SER A 132 -3.09 13.76 -29.15
C SER A 132 -2.46 14.46 -27.95
N VAL A 133 -2.40 15.80 -27.96
CA VAL A 133 -1.82 16.59 -26.87
C VAL A 133 -2.62 16.43 -25.57
N GLU A 134 -3.94 16.56 -25.62
CA GLU A 134 -4.81 16.45 -24.43
C GLU A 134 -4.66 15.07 -23.78
N ASN A 135 -4.76 14.01 -24.58
CA ASN A 135 -4.69 12.65 -24.07
C ASN A 135 -3.30 12.24 -23.62
N ALA A 136 -2.25 12.75 -24.27
CA ALA A 136 -0.88 12.55 -23.81
C ALA A 136 -0.70 13.11 -22.39
N LEU A 137 -1.19 14.32 -22.11
CA LEU A 137 -1.07 14.89 -20.77
C LEU A 137 -1.90 14.10 -19.75
N ARG A 138 -3.15 13.73 -20.08
CA ARG A 138 -3.99 12.91 -19.19
C ARG A 138 -3.33 11.58 -18.85
N ARG A 139 -2.77 10.90 -19.86
CA ARG A 139 -2.04 9.65 -19.67
C ARG A 139 -0.86 9.86 -18.72
N LEU A 140 -0.02 10.86 -19.00
CA LEU A 140 1.16 11.15 -18.18
C LEU A 140 0.79 11.43 -16.71
N ILE A 141 -0.23 12.27 -16.47
CA ILE A 141 -0.73 12.58 -15.13
C ILE A 141 -1.17 11.29 -14.42
N ASN A 142 -2.02 10.50 -15.07
CA ASN A 142 -2.49 9.23 -14.50
C ASN A 142 -1.33 8.29 -14.18
N THR A 143 -0.41 8.08 -15.12
CA THR A 143 0.71 7.15 -14.96
C THR A 143 1.61 7.55 -13.79
N ILE A 144 2.00 8.83 -13.70
CA ILE A 144 2.89 9.32 -12.63
C ILE A 144 2.18 9.25 -11.28
N LEU A 145 0.97 9.81 -11.17
CA LEU A 145 0.29 9.93 -9.88
C LEU A 145 -0.22 8.59 -9.38
N PHE A 146 -0.68 7.69 -10.26
CA PHE A 146 -1.06 6.34 -9.87
C PHE A 146 0.12 5.59 -9.25
N TYR A 147 1.31 5.71 -9.84
CA TYR A 147 2.51 5.04 -9.33
C TYR A 147 3.06 5.68 -8.05
N LYS A 148 3.04 7.02 -7.94
CA LYS A 148 3.62 7.73 -6.79
C LYS A 148 2.66 7.88 -5.60
N LEU A 149 1.34 7.86 -5.84
CA LEU A 149 0.32 8.15 -4.82
C LEU A 149 -0.75 7.04 -4.68
N GLY A 150 -0.74 6.02 -5.53
CA GLY A 150 -1.69 4.91 -5.52
C GLY A 150 -2.98 5.19 -6.31
N GLY A 151 -3.89 4.21 -6.35
CA GLY A 151 -5.09 4.25 -7.20
C GLY A 151 -6.13 5.30 -6.82
N GLU A 152 -6.21 5.68 -5.55
CA GLU A 152 -7.20 6.64 -5.02
C GLU A 152 -6.65 8.08 -4.95
N TRP A 153 -5.60 8.38 -5.71
CA TRP A 153 -4.94 9.67 -5.63
C TRP A 153 -5.89 10.84 -5.97
N TRP A 154 -6.86 10.60 -6.84
CA TRP A 154 -7.82 11.59 -7.29
C TRP A 154 -8.72 12.04 -6.12
N GLU A 155 -9.30 11.09 -5.40
CA GLU A 155 -10.21 11.32 -4.28
C GLU A 155 -9.47 11.81 -3.04
N ARG A 156 -8.24 11.33 -2.81
CA ARG A 156 -7.47 11.62 -1.60
C ARG A 156 -6.74 12.96 -1.62
N TYR A 157 -6.22 13.37 -2.77
CA TYR A 157 -5.33 14.54 -2.84
C TYR A 157 -5.92 15.73 -3.60
N MET A 158 -6.84 15.54 -4.55
CA MET A 158 -7.35 16.67 -5.33
C MET A 158 -8.30 17.55 -4.52
N PRO A 159 -8.32 18.88 -4.77
CA PRO A 159 -9.25 19.78 -4.09
C PRO A 159 -10.70 19.35 -4.33
N THR A 160 -11.52 19.35 -3.28
CA THR A 160 -12.95 18.96 -3.35
C THR A 160 -13.69 19.75 -4.42
N LYS A 161 -13.39 21.06 -4.56
CA LYS A 161 -13.96 21.91 -5.62
C LYS A 161 -13.67 21.40 -7.03
N LEU A 162 -12.50 20.82 -7.28
CA LEU A 162 -12.13 20.25 -8.57
C LEU A 162 -12.86 18.92 -8.79
N VAL A 163 -12.86 18.05 -7.78
CA VAL A 163 -13.53 16.73 -7.82
C VAL A 163 -15.04 16.91 -8.06
N ASP A 164 -15.70 17.74 -7.25
CA ASP A 164 -17.14 17.97 -7.29
C ASP A 164 -17.60 18.58 -8.62
N ARG A 165 -16.80 19.50 -9.19
CA ARG A 165 -17.11 20.14 -10.48
C ARG A 165 -17.33 19.12 -11.60
N TYR A 166 -16.63 17.99 -11.56
CA TYR A 166 -16.62 17.01 -12.63
C TYR A 166 -17.38 15.74 -12.30
N LYS A 167 -17.90 15.60 -11.07
CA LYS A 167 -18.66 14.42 -10.63
C LYS A 167 -19.90 14.17 -11.49
N ASP A 168 -20.73 15.18 -11.71
CA ASP A 168 -21.96 15.05 -12.52
C ASP A 168 -21.65 14.67 -13.98
N ARG A 169 -20.56 15.22 -14.55
CA ARG A 169 -20.14 14.91 -15.92
C ARG A 169 -19.61 13.49 -16.03
N ASP A 170 -18.93 13.02 -15.00
CA ASP A 170 -18.40 11.66 -14.89
C ASP A 170 -19.51 10.61 -14.87
N GLU A 171 -20.53 10.84 -14.05
CA GLU A 171 -21.72 9.99 -13.99
C GLU A 171 -22.45 9.94 -15.34
N GLN A 172 -22.69 11.09 -15.97
CA GLN A 172 -23.29 11.14 -17.31
C GLN A 172 -22.46 10.39 -18.37
N TYR A 173 -21.13 10.43 -18.29
CA TYR A 173 -20.27 9.71 -19.21
C TYR A 173 -20.40 8.19 -19.04
N LYS A 174 -20.39 7.71 -17.79
CA LYS A 174 -20.57 6.29 -17.45
C LYS A 174 -21.95 5.76 -17.88
N GLU A 175 -23.01 6.57 -17.74
CA GLU A 175 -24.35 6.22 -18.21
C GLU A 175 -24.43 6.08 -19.73
N ARG A 176 -23.80 7.01 -20.48
CA ARG A 176 -23.81 6.98 -21.95
C ARG A 176 -22.93 5.88 -22.52
N SER A 177 -21.86 5.52 -21.81
CA SER A 177 -20.84 4.58 -22.25
C SER A 177 -20.84 3.32 -21.38
N PHE A 178 -21.94 2.56 -21.45
CA PHE A 178 -22.21 1.43 -20.56
C PHE A 178 -21.05 0.40 -20.49
N SER A 179 -20.42 0.10 -21.62
CA SER A 179 -19.27 -0.83 -21.69
C SER A 179 -18.06 -0.37 -20.87
N PHE A 180 -17.97 0.92 -20.56
CA PHE A 180 -16.87 1.54 -19.82
C PHE A 180 -17.32 2.11 -18.47
N ARG A 181 -18.52 1.77 -17.99
CA ARG A 181 -19.08 2.29 -16.71
C ARG A 181 -18.18 2.02 -15.49
N ASN A 182 -17.37 0.96 -15.56
CA ASN A 182 -16.44 0.53 -14.51
C ASN A 182 -15.03 1.12 -14.67
N THR A 183 -14.83 2.14 -15.50
CA THR A 183 -13.51 2.77 -15.69
C THR A 183 -13.39 4.05 -14.86
N HIS A 184 -12.16 4.37 -14.43
CA HIS A 184 -11.87 5.64 -13.76
C HIS A 184 -11.84 6.76 -14.80
N THR A 185 -12.90 7.56 -14.86
CA THR A 185 -13.14 8.56 -15.91
C THR A 185 -12.92 9.99 -15.42
N SER A 186 -12.43 10.18 -14.19
CA SER A 186 -12.26 11.51 -13.58
C SER A 186 -11.41 12.45 -14.44
N LEU A 187 -10.26 11.97 -14.96
CA LEU A 187 -9.47 12.76 -15.90
C LEU A 187 -10.13 12.90 -17.27
N MET A 188 -11.01 12.00 -17.71
CA MET A 188 -11.70 12.13 -19.00
C MET A 188 -12.76 13.25 -18.97
N SER A 189 -13.34 13.49 -17.79
CA SER A 189 -14.39 14.47 -17.56
C SER A 189 -13.87 15.91 -17.37
N ILE A 190 -12.59 16.07 -17.03
CA ILE A 190 -11.93 17.36 -16.78
C ILE A 190 -11.76 18.20 -18.05
N ASP A 191 -12.02 19.51 -17.96
CA ASP A 191 -11.70 20.45 -19.02
C ASP A 191 -10.18 20.59 -19.21
N THR A 192 -9.73 20.73 -20.45
CA THR A 192 -8.32 20.83 -20.84
C THR A 192 -7.54 21.90 -20.04
N ALA A 193 -8.17 23.04 -19.77
CA ALA A 193 -7.57 24.11 -19.00
C ALA A 193 -7.32 23.73 -17.53
N ASP A 194 -8.14 22.85 -16.96
CA ASP A 194 -8.04 22.46 -15.54
C ASP A 194 -6.97 21.40 -15.28
N LEU A 195 -6.46 20.72 -16.33
CA LEU A 195 -5.33 19.78 -16.18
C LEU A 195 -4.08 20.45 -15.58
N ILE A 196 -3.84 21.73 -15.89
CA ILE A 196 -2.70 22.46 -15.31
C ILE A 196 -2.86 22.68 -13.80
N GLN A 197 -4.10 22.68 -13.28
CA GLN A 197 -4.33 22.83 -11.84
C GLN A 197 -3.81 21.61 -11.06
N ILE A 198 -3.88 20.41 -11.66
CA ILE A 198 -3.34 19.18 -11.07
C ILE A 198 -1.81 19.28 -10.97
N LEU A 199 -1.15 19.69 -12.04
CA LEU A 199 0.31 19.85 -12.07
C LEU A 199 0.79 20.88 -11.03
N LYS A 200 0.00 21.91 -10.79
CA LYS A 200 0.29 23.00 -9.85
C LYS A 200 -0.12 22.71 -8.42
N HIS A 201 -0.77 21.59 -8.18
CA HIS A 201 -1.40 21.32 -6.91
C HIS A 201 -0.37 21.19 -5.80
N LYS A 202 -0.72 21.69 -4.61
CA LYS A 202 0.10 21.58 -3.41
C LYS A 202 -0.76 21.10 -2.26
N THR A 203 -0.28 20.11 -1.53
CA THR A 203 -0.87 19.67 -0.28
C THR A 203 -0.13 20.34 0.88
N TYR A 204 -0.83 20.49 1.99
CA TYR A 204 -0.33 21.22 3.16
C TYR A 204 -0.51 20.36 4.40
N LYS A 205 0.48 20.40 5.28
CA LYS A 205 0.40 19.80 6.62
C LYS A 205 0.60 20.87 7.68
N VAL A 206 0.15 20.58 8.89
CA VAL A 206 0.40 21.44 10.05
C VAL A 206 1.88 21.34 10.41
N LYS A 207 2.53 22.49 10.64
CA LYS A 207 3.92 22.54 11.11
C LYS A 207 4.04 21.88 12.48
N GLU A 208 5.11 21.13 12.73
CA GLU A 208 5.36 20.51 14.03
C GLU A 208 5.51 21.57 15.14
N ILE A 209 6.27 22.63 14.85
CA ILE A 209 6.36 23.82 15.69
C ILE A 209 5.44 24.88 15.07
N ASN A 210 4.35 25.19 15.75
CA ASN A 210 3.32 26.10 15.28
C ASN A 210 2.82 27.00 16.41
N LEU A 211 1.87 27.88 16.10
CA LEU A 211 1.34 28.84 17.07
C LEU A 211 0.77 28.17 18.33
N PHE A 212 0.30 26.92 18.22
CA PHE A 212 -0.32 26.15 19.29
C PHE A 212 0.61 25.09 19.91
N SER A 213 1.89 25.04 19.53
CA SER A 213 2.84 24.07 20.11
C SER A 213 3.38 24.49 21.48
N ASP A 214 3.25 25.77 21.87
CA ASP A 214 3.64 26.27 23.19
C ASP A 214 2.43 26.25 24.14
N GLN A 215 2.65 25.92 25.42
CA GLN A 215 1.64 26.00 26.47
C GLN A 215 1.27 27.45 26.82
N ASN A 216 2.12 28.41 26.44
CA ASN A 216 1.85 29.83 26.64
C ASN A 216 0.78 30.33 25.64
N THR A 217 -0.47 30.37 26.11
CA THR A 217 -1.62 30.88 25.33
C THR A 217 -1.72 32.41 25.29
N ASN A 218 -0.83 33.13 25.99
CA ASN A 218 -0.87 34.59 26.12
C ASN A 218 -0.19 35.34 24.96
N ILE A 219 -0.16 34.71 23.78
CA ILE A 219 0.39 35.25 22.54
C ILE A 219 -0.74 35.97 21.79
N PRO A 220 -0.52 37.19 21.26
CA PRO A 220 -1.56 37.98 20.60
C PRO A 220 -2.32 37.23 19.50
N ASP A 221 -1.63 36.40 18.71
CA ASP A 221 -2.24 35.63 17.63
C ASP A 221 -3.13 34.49 18.15
N ILE A 222 -2.79 33.86 19.28
CA ILE A 222 -3.63 32.83 19.92
C ILE A 222 -4.89 33.48 20.50
N GLN A 223 -4.74 34.62 21.17
CA GLN A 223 -5.88 35.39 21.68
C GLN A 223 -6.79 35.85 20.55
N ASN A 224 -6.22 36.30 19.43
CA ASN A 224 -6.98 36.67 18.25
C ASN A 224 -7.74 35.48 17.65
N PHE A 225 -7.10 34.31 17.52
CA PHE A 225 -7.78 33.07 17.11
C PHE A 225 -8.92 32.69 18.07
N GLN A 226 -8.69 32.75 19.39
CA GLN A 226 -9.70 32.46 20.41
C GLN A 226 -10.89 33.42 20.33
N ASN A 227 -10.65 34.72 20.11
CA ASN A 227 -11.71 35.71 19.93
C ASN A 227 -12.53 35.43 18.66
N ILE A 228 -11.86 35.13 17.54
CA ILE A 228 -12.52 34.76 16.28
C ILE A 228 -13.38 33.50 16.47
N MET A 229 -12.86 32.47 17.13
CA MET A 229 -13.60 31.24 17.39
C MET A 229 -14.76 31.45 18.37
N GLY A 230 -14.57 32.27 19.40
CA GLY A 230 -15.65 32.66 20.32
C GLY A 230 -16.78 33.39 19.60
N ASP A 231 -16.46 34.32 18.71
CA ASP A 231 -17.44 35.00 17.86
C ASP A 231 -18.21 34.01 16.96
N ILE A 232 -17.51 33.10 16.27
CA ILE A 232 -18.14 32.10 15.39
C ILE A 232 -19.06 31.17 16.19
N LEU A 233 -18.60 30.64 17.32
CA LEU A 233 -19.36 29.72 18.16
C LEU A 233 -20.55 30.41 18.86
N SER A 234 -20.47 31.73 19.08
CA SER A 234 -21.59 32.55 19.56
C SER A 234 -22.65 32.86 18.48
N GLY A 235 -22.47 32.35 17.26
CA GLY A 235 -23.43 32.46 16.16
C GLY A 235 -23.15 33.60 15.18
N GLN A 236 -21.98 34.25 15.24
CA GLN A 236 -21.61 35.21 14.19
C GLN A 236 -21.30 34.51 12.86
N LYS A 237 -21.58 35.21 11.75
CA LYS A 237 -21.29 34.69 10.41
C LYS A 237 -19.79 34.52 10.19
N PHE A 238 -19.39 33.31 9.81
CA PHE A 238 -18.02 32.93 9.45
C PHE A 238 -17.36 33.89 8.46
N ASP A 239 -18.14 34.41 7.49
CA ASP A 239 -17.64 35.33 6.45
C ASP A 239 -16.95 36.58 7.00
N ARG A 240 -17.31 37.06 8.20
CA ARG A 240 -16.69 38.25 8.81
C ARG A 240 -15.23 38.03 9.21
N HIS A 241 -14.90 36.81 9.57
CA HIS A 241 -13.58 36.43 10.09
C HIS A 241 -12.78 35.60 9.09
N LYS A 242 -13.34 35.34 7.90
CA LYS A 242 -12.76 34.47 6.88
C LYS A 242 -11.31 34.83 6.55
N ASP A 243 -11.02 36.09 6.26
CA ASP A 243 -9.68 36.51 5.80
C ASP A 243 -8.65 36.45 6.94
N SER A 244 -9.04 36.91 8.14
CA SER A 244 -8.20 36.82 9.35
C SER A 244 -7.90 35.37 9.71
N LEU A 245 -8.92 34.50 9.74
CA LEU A 245 -8.78 33.07 10.03
C LEU A 245 -7.94 32.37 8.96
N THR A 246 -8.17 32.68 7.68
CA THR A 246 -7.38 32.12 6.57
C THR A 246 -5.90 32.50 6.70
N THR A 247 -5.59 33.70 7.20
CA THR A 247 -4.22 34.16 7.40
C THR A 247 -3.54 33.38 8.53
N ILE A 248 -4.20 33.25 9.68
CA ILE A 248 -3.73 32.44 10.81
C ILE A 248 -3.50 30.98 10.36
N LEU A 249 -4.48 30.38 9.68
CA LEU A 249 -4.37 29.01 9.18
C LEU A 249 -3.24 28.83 8.16
N LYS A 250 -3.00 29.80 7.27
CA LYS A 250 -1.88 29.74 6.32
C LYS A 250 -0.53 29.72 7.03
N ASP A 251 -0.38 30.48 8.10
CA ASP A 251 0.88 30.55 8.85
C ASP A 251 1.17 29.26 9.64
N LEU A 252 0.12 28.54 10.04
CA LEU A 252 0.23 27.23 10.70
C LEU A 252 0.62 26.08 9.76
N LEU A 253 0.42 26.28 8.46
CA LEU A 253 0.60 25.25 7.45
C LEU A 253 1.95 25.40 6.75
N GLU A 254 2.53 24.27 6.38
CA GLU A 254 3.66 24.19 5.45
C GLU A 254 3.31 23.26 4.29
N ILE A 255 4.03 23.42 3.17
CA ILE A 255 3.85 22.58 2.00
C ILE A 255 4.32 21.17 2.36
N GLU A 256 3.41 20.21 2.30
CA GLU A 256 3.72 18.80 2.47
C GLU A 256 4.23 18.22 1.14
N ARG A 257 3.50 18.49 0.04
CA ARG A 257 3.84 18.02 -1.30
C ARG A 257 3.58 19.11 -2.32
N ASP A 258 4.53 19.34 -3.21
CA ASP A 258 4.43 20.21 -4.38
C ASP A 258 4.40 19.32 -5.63
N PHE A 259 3.21 19.11 -6.21
CA PHE A 259 3.04 18.09 -7.25
C PHE A 259 3.99 18.29 -8.43
N TRP A 260 4.21 19.55 -8.84
CA TRP A 260 5.16 19.84 -9.89
C TRP A 260 6.56 19.41 -9.47
N LYS A 261 7.07 19.91 -8.36
CA LYS A 261 8.46 19.65 -7.95
C LYS A 261 8.71 18.18 -7.64
N ASP A 262 7.79 17.55 -6.94
CA ASP A 262 7.97 16.21 -6.37
C ASP A 262 7.69 15.12 -7.40
N PHE A 263 6.75 15.34 -8.33
CA PHE A 263 6.30 14.29 -9.25
C PHE A 263 6.56 14.56 -10.72
N PHE A 264 6.51 15.81 -11.20
CA PHE A 264 6.56 16.10 -12.64
C PHE A 264 7.91 16.67 -13.10
N ALA A 265 8.48 17.62 -12.36
CA ALA A 265 9.68 18.36 -12.71
C ALA A 265 10.88 17.50 -13.13
N PRO A 266 11.15 16.33 -12.50
CA PRO A 266 12.25 15.46 -12.91
C PRO A 266 12.14 14.94 -14.35
N TRP A 267 10.91 14.84 -14.88
CA TRP A 267 10.65 14.23 -16.19
C TRP A 267 10.55 15.27 -17.30
N PHE A 268 10.13 16.50 -16.99
CA PHE A 268 10.01 17.57 -17.96
C PHE A 268 11.35 18.24 -18.26
N SER A 269 11.58 18.57 -19.54
CA SER A 269 12.76 19.33 -19.99
C SER A 269 12.60 20.86 -19.86
N CYS A 270 11.49 21.33 -19.27
CA CYS A 270 11.21 22.74 -19.04
C CYS A 270 10.59 22.95 -17.66
N ASP A 271 10.56 24.20 -17.18
CA ASP A 271 9.94 24.55 -15.91
C ASP A 271 8.41 24.70 -16.02
N LEU A 272 7.74 24.73 -14.87
CA LEU A 272 6.28 24.85 -14.77
C LEU A 272 5.75 26.07 -15.50
N ARG A 273 6.45 27.21 -15.40
CA ARG A 273 6.03 28.47 -16.02
C ARG A 273 6.06 28.39 -17.54
N THR A 274 7.11 27.80 -18.11
CA THR A 274 7.22 27.61 -19.56
C THR A 274 6.16 26.64 -20.06
N PHE A 275 5.97 25.51 -19.36
CA PHE A 275 4.95 24.54 -19.73
C PHE A 275 3.55 25.14 -19.65
N GLU A 276 3.21 25.83 -18.55
CA GLU A 276 1.94 26.54 -18.39
C GLU A 276 1.70 27.55 -19.51
N GLY A 277 2.71 28.37 -19.86
CA GLY A 277 2.58 29.36 -20.92
C GLY A 277 2.19 28.72 -22.26
N LYS A 278 2.83 27.59 -22.60
CA LYS A 278 2.48 26.81 -23.80
C LYS A 278 1.09 26.16 -23.69
N TRP A 279 0.74 25.62 -22.52
CA TRP A 279 -0.55 24.98 -22.27
C TRP A 279 -1.73 25.97 -22.37
N ASN A 280 -1.58 27.18 -21.82
CA ASN A 280 -2.61 28.22 -21.89
C ASN A 280 -2.81 28.73 -23.33
N ALA A 281 -1.72 28.88 -24.09
CA ALA A 281 -1.80 29.19 -25.51
C ALA A 281 -2.52 28.06 -26.28
N PHE A 282 -2.17 26.80 -25.99
CA PHE A 282 -2.81 25.63 -26.57
C PHE A 282 -4.32 25.60 -26.26
N CYS A 283 -4.76 25.89 -25.03
CA CYS A 283 -6.17 25.93 -24.67
C CYS A 283 -6.95 26.98 -25.49
N THR A 284 -6.32 28.14 -25.74
CA THR A 284 -6.90 29.20 -26.58
C THR A 284 -7.04 28.75 -28.02
N ASP A 285 -5.98 28.13 -28.57
CA ASP A 285 -5.94 27.64 -29.95
C ASP A 285 -6.92 26.47 -30.16
N ARG A 286 -6.99 25.55 -29.19
CA ARG A 286 -7.94 24.44 -29.15
C ARG A 286 -9.39 24.91 -29.18
N ASN A 287 -9.75 25.92 -28.39
CA ASN A 287 -11.09 26.50 -28.44
C ASN A 287 -11.38 27.16 -29.80
N HIS A 288 -10.36 27.70 -30.47
CA HIS A 288 -10.52 28.24 -31.82
C HIS A 288 -10.89 27.15 -32.83
N VAL A 289 -10.18 26.01 -32.77
CA VAL A 289 -10.41 24.83 -33.61
C VAL A 289 -11.76 24.17 -33.30
N ALA A 290 -12.07 23.94 -32.02
CA ALA A 290 -13.27 23.23 -31.55
C ALA A 290 -14.59 23.92 -31.96
N HIS A 291 -14.57 25.24 -32.13
CA HIS A 291 -15.73 26.02 -32.56
C HIS A 291 -15.75 26.30 -34.06
N ASN A 292 -14.91 25.61 -34.85
CA ASN A 292 -14.81 25.72 -36.31
C ASN A 292 -14.71 27.18 -36.79
N LYS A 293 -13.99 28.03 -36.06
CA LYS A 293 -13.77 29.42 -36.47
C LYS A 293 -12.80 29.44 -37.66
N LEU A 294 -12.83 30.51 -38.46
CA LEU A 294 -11.97 30.60 -39.64
C LEU A 294 -10.48 30.62 -39.25
N ILE A 295 -9.72 29.68 -39.84
CA ILE A 295 -8.28 29.55 -39.63
C ILE A 295 -7.57 29.94 -40.92
N ASP A 296 -6.67 30.92 -40.83
CA ASP A 296 -5.78 31.27 -41.93
C ASP A 296 -4.53 30.36 -41.95
N PHE A 297 -3.78 30.40 -43.05
CA PHE A 297 -2.60 29.53 -43.20
C PHE A 297 -1.52 29.80 -42.13
N LYS A 298 -1.35 31.07 -41.70
CA LYS A 298 -0.35 31.44 -40.71
C LYS A 298 -0.70 30.89 -39.33
N LEU A 299 -1.97 31.00 -38.93
CA LEU A 299 -2.52 30.44 -37.71
C LEU A 299 -2.44 28.92 -37.74
N PHE A 300 -2.81 28.28 -38.85
CA PHE A 300 -2.67 26.84 -39.00
C PHE A 300 -1.23 26.35 -38.72
N VAL A 301 -0.23 26.98 -39.35
CA VAL A 301 1.19 26.65 -39.13
C VAL A 301 1.60 26.90 -37.68
N LYS A 302 1.15 28.02 -37.08
CA LYS A 302 1.45 28.36 -35.68
C LYS A 302 0.86 27.33 -34.71
N TYR A 303 -0.41 26.99 -34.86
CA TYR A 303 -1.12 26.02 -34.01
C TYR A 303 -0.47 24.64 -34.12
N LYS A 304 -0.19 24.20 -35.35
CA LYS A 304 0.47 22.91 -35.60
C LYS A 304 1.85 22.85 -34.95
N LYS A 305 2.63 23.93 -35.02
CA LYS A 305 3.93 24.04 -34.36
C LYS A 305 3.79 23.95 -32.83
N LEU A 306 2.91 24.74 -32.22
CA LEU A 306 2.69 24.73 -30.78
C LEU A 306 2.26 23.35 -30.27
N MET A 307 1.27 22.73 -30.94
CA MET A 307 0.78 21.41 -30.57
C MET A 307 1.87 20.33 -30.70
N LYS A 308 2.70 20.41 -31.75
CA LYS A 308 3.83 19.50 -31.92
C LYS A 308 4.86 19.65 -30.79
N GLU A 309 5.27 20.89 -30.50
CA GLU A 309 6.23 21.16 -29.41
C GLU A 309 5.70 20.68 -28.05
N LEU A 310 4.41 20.90 -27.78
CA LEU A 310 3.79 20.49 -26.52
C LEU A 310 3.70 18.96 -26.42
N LEU A 311 3.34 18.29 -27.51
CA LEU A 311 3.31 16.83 -27.58
C LEU A 311 4.70 16.24 -27.33
N GLU A 312 5.74 16.78 -27.99
CA GLU A 312 7.13 16.33 -27.81
C GLU A 312 7.60 16.47 -26.36
N LEU A 313 7.24 17.56 -25.66
CA LEU A 313 7.55 17.75 -24.24
C LEU A 313 6.88 16.69 -23.35
N ILE A 314 5.61 16.39 -23.62
CA ILE A 314 4.84 15.42 -22.83
C ILE A 314 5.33 13.99 -23.10
N GLU A 315 5.56 13.63 -24.36
CA GLU A 315 6.04 12.30 -24.74
C GLU A 315 7.49 12.05 -24.27
N ASP A 316 8.34 13.07 -24.25
CA ASP A 316 9.68 12.95 -23.64
C ASP A 316 9.58 12.69 -22.13
N ALA A 317 8.71 13.39 -21.42
CA ALA A 317 8.46 13.16 -20.00
C ALA A 317 7.88 11.76 -19.73
N ASP A 318 6.91 11.32 -20.53
CA ASP A 318 6.31 9.98 -20.47
C ASP A 318 7.38 8.90 -20.69
N ARG A 319 8.24 9.06 -21.70
CA ARG A 319 9.35 8.13 -21.96
C ARG A 319 10.34 8.09 -20.80
N LYS A 320 10.78 9.24 -20.28
CA LYS A 320 11.72 9.30 -19.15
C LYS A 320 11.16 8.62 -17.91
N PHE A 321 9.90 8.88 -17.59
CA PHE A 321 9.23 8.26 -16.45
C PHE A 321 9.10 6.74 -16.64
N ASN A 322 8.61 6.27 -17.80
CA ASN A 322 8.44 4.85 -18.04
C ASN A 322 9.76 4.07 -18.05
N ASN A 323 10.85 4.67 -18.54
CA ASN A 323 12.18 4.07 -18.47
C ASN A 323 12.66 3.90 -17.02
N HIS A 324 12.45 4.93 -16.19
CA HIS A 324 12.77 4.89 -14.77
C HIS A 324 11.90 3.88 -14.01
N LEU A 325 10.59 3.88 -14.30
CA LEU A 325 9.63 2.90 -13.79
C LEU A 325 10.09 1.47 -14.10
N HIS A 326 10.54 1.20 -15.33
CA HIS A 326 11.02 -0.12 -15.70
C HIS A 326 12.29 -0.53 -14.95
N SER A 327 13.19 0.42 -14.67
CA SER A 327 14.40 0.15 -13.87
C SER A 327 14.15 -0.01 -12.37
N GLU A 328 13.10 0.60 -11.82
CA GLU A 328 12.76 0.56 -10.39
C GLU A 328 11.54 -0.32 -10.06
N MET A 329 11.02 -1.04 -11.06
CA MET A 329 9.81 -1.86 -10.92
C MET A 329 9.93 -2.86 -9.77
N ASP A 330 11.09 -3.52 -9.67
CA ASP A 330 11.34 -4.52 -8.62
C ASP A 330 11.29 -3.88 -7.22
N GLN A 331 11.88 -2.69 -7.06
CA GLN A 331 11.85 -1.96 -5.78
C GLN A 331 10.43 -1.54 -5.40
N TYR A 332 9.62 -1.15 -6.37
CA TYR A 332 8.23 -0.79 -6.14
C TYR A 332 7.35 -1.98 -5.79
N LEU A 333 7.54 -3.13 -6.45
CA LEU A 333 6.85 -4.37 -6.09
C LEU A 333 7.19 -4.76 -4.65
N THR A 334 8.47 -4.71 -4.27
CA THR A 334 8.89 -4.95 -2.89
C THR A 334 8.29 -3.96 -1.89
N ALA A 335 8.19 -2.68 -2.24
CA ALA A 335 7.56 -1.67 -1.38
C ALA A 335 6.05 -1.92 -1.19
N LEU A 336 5.34 -2.36 -2.23
CA LEU A 336 3.93 -2.75 -2.15
C LEU A 336 3.74 -4.00 -1.29
N GLU A 337 4.59 -5.00 -1.45
CA GLU A 337 4.58 -6.22 -0.62
C GLU A 337 4.79 -5.86 0.86
N THR A 338 5.80 -5.04 1.15
CA THR A 338 6.10 -4.56 2.51
C THR A 338 4.91 -3.81 3.12
N GLN A 339 4.25 -2.94 2.35
CA GLN A 339 3.07 -2.21 2.81
C GLN A 339 1.90 -3.17 3.11
N SER A 340 1.68 -4.17 2.26
CA SER A 340 0.66 -5.20 2.48
C SER A 340 0.94 -6.03 3.73
N GLU A 341 2.21 -6.37 4.00
CA GLU A 341 2.62 -7.06 5.22
C GLU A 341 2.39 -6.21 6.47
N LEU A 342 2.74 -4.92 6.42
CA LEU A 342 2.48 -3.96 7.50
C LEU A 342 0.99 -3.83 7.83
N ASP A 343 0.14 -3.74 6.82
CA ASP A 343 -1.31 -3.61 7.03
C ASP A 343 -1.93 -4.92 7.54
N ASN A 344 -1.47 -6.08 7.07
CA ASN A 344 -1.83 -7.38 7.66
C ASN A 344 -1.41 -7.47 9.13
N ASN A 345 -0.19 -7.06 9.47
CA ASN A 345 0.32 -7.09 10.84
C ASN A 345 -0.51 -6.19 11.77
N LYS A 346 -0.93 -5.01 11.31
CA LYS A 346 -1.85 -4.14 12.07
C LYS A 346 -3.20 -4.80 12.32
N HIS A 347 -3.77 -5.48 11.31
CA HIS A 347 -5.03 -6.20 11.47
C HIS A 347 -4.92 -7.34 12.50
N VAL A 348 -3.81 -8.09 12.48
CA VAL A 348 -3.56 -9.15 13.48
C VAL A 348 -3.45 -8.56 14.89
N LEU A 349 -2.69 -7.47 15.07
CA LEU A 349 -2.56 -6.79 16.36
C LEU A 349 -3.89 -6.26 16.87
N MET A 350 -4.69 -5.64 16.00
CA MET A 350 -6.01 -5.12 16.37
C MET A 350 -6.98 -6.24 16.79
N ASN A 351 -6.98 -7.38 16.09
CA ASN A 351 -7.78 -8.54 16.49
C ASN A 351 -7.34 -9.10 17.85
N TYR A 352 -6.04 -9.15 18.11
CA TYR A 352 -5.49 -9.60 19.40
C TYR A 352 -5.92 -8.67 20.55
N GLU A 353 -5.92 -7.35 20.33
CA GLU A 353 -6.40 -6.37 21.31
C GLU A 353 -7.90 -6.52 21.60
N ILE A 354 -8.72 -6.74 20.57
CA ILE A 354 -10.17 -6.95 20.71
C ILE A 354 -10.46 -8.21 21.52
N GLU A 355 -9.78 -9.32 21.22
CA GLU A 355 -9.95 -10.59 21.93
C GLU A 355 -9.50 -10.48 23.39
N SER A 356 -8.34 -9.86 23.64
CA SER A 356 -7.84 -9.61 25.00
C SER A 356 -8.81 -8.76 25.83
N HIS A 357 -9.36 -7.71 25.22
CA HIS A 357 -10.36 -6.88 25.86
C HIS A 357 -11.63 -7.69 26.18
N SER A 358 -12.10 -8.53 25.25
CA SER A 358 -13.27 -9.41 25.46
C SER A 358 -13.07 -10.39 26.62
N ASN A 359 -11.93 -11.09 26.68
CA ASN A 359 -11.63 -12.05 27.74
C ASN A 359 -11.56 -11.36 29.12
N ARG A 360 -11.05 -10.12 29.16
CA ARG A 360 -11.06 -9.32 30.40
C ARG A 360 -12.47 -9.02 30.89
N HIS A 361 -13.39 -8.64 30.00
CA HIS A 361 -14.80 -8.42 30.38
C HIS A 361 -15.45 -9.70 30.90
N ILE A 362 -15.17 -10.84 30.28
CA ILE A 362 -15.66 -12.15 30.75
C ILE A 362 -15.13 -12.44 32.16
N ARG A 363 -13.85 -12.23 32.43
CA ARG A 363 -13.25 -12.43 33.77
C ARG A 363 -13.88 -11.53 34.82
N GLU A 364 -14.03 -10.24 34.52
CA GLU A 364 -14.59 -9.25 35.46
C GLU A 364 -16.08 -9.52 35.78
N GLN A 365 -16.84 -10.08 34.84
CA GLN A 365 -18.30 -10.26 34.98
C GLN A 365 -18.72 -11.68 35.37
N ALA A 366 -18.12 -12.70 34.76
CA ALA A 366 -18.46 -14.11 34.99
C ALA A 366 -17.54 -14.80 36.00
N GLY A 367 -16.39 -14.19 36.35
CA GLY A 367 -15.41 -14.77 37.28
C GLY A 367 -14.63 -15.96 36.70
N VAL A 368 -14.60 -16.10 35.37
CA VAL A 368 -14.03 -17.24 34.66
C VAL A 368 -12.77 -16.82 33.91
N GLU A 369 -11.70 -17.61 33.97
CA GLU A 369 -10.48 -17.36 33.20
C GLU A 369 -10.48 -18.18 31.90
N ILE A 370 -10.24 -17.49 30.78
CA ILE A 370 -10.05 -18.11 29.47
C ILE A 370 -8.58 -17.91 29.09
N LEU A 371 -7.77 -18.93 29.38
CA LEU A 371 -6.33 -18.90 29.18
C LEU A 371 -5.97 -19.13 27.70
N LYS A 372 -4.94 -18.42 27.24
CA LYS A 372 -4.32 -18.63 25.93
C LYS A 372 -3.36 -19.81 25.97
N LYS A 373 -3.00 -20.29 24.79
CA LYS A 373 -2.12 -21.46 24.62
C LYS A 373 -0.84 -21.37 25.45
N GLU A 374 -0.17 -20.22 25.45
CA GLU A 374 1.08 -19.99 26.18
C GLU A 374 0.86 -20.00 27.70
N GLU A 375 -0.28 -19.48 28.17
CA GLU A 375 -0.65 -19.45 29.58
C GLU A 375 -1.00 -20.86 30.08
N ILE A 376 -1.70 -21.66 29.27
CA ILE A 376 -2.00 -23.07 29.55
C ILE A 376 -0.70 -23.89 29.65
N ILE A 377 0.24 -23.69 28.73
CA ILE A 377 1.56 -24.36 28.77
C ILE A 377 2.32 -23.95 30.03
N GLY A 378 2.31 -22.66 30.38
CA GLY A 378 2.93 -22.16 31.61
C GLY A 378 2.34 -22.78 32.87
N LEU A 379 1.01 -22.94 32.92
CA LEU A 379 0.30 -23.57 34.04
C LEU A 379 0.70 -25.04 34.23
N PHE A 380 0.74 -25.82 33.15
CA PHE A 380 1.21 -27.22 33.22
C PHE A 380 2.66 -27.29 33.68
N HIS A 381 3.53 -26.44 33.13
CA HIS A 381 4.94 -26.39 33.52
C HIS A 381 5.06 -26.07 35.02
N GLU A 382 4.37 -25.06 35.54
CA GLU A 382 4.39 -24.72 36.97
C GLU A 382 4.02 -25.92 37.87
N LYS A 383 2.91 -26.62 37.57
CA LYS A 383 2.45 -27.75 38.40
C LYS A 383 3.36 -28.97 38.31
N ILE A 384 3.87 -29.27 37.12
CA ILE A 384 4.79 -30.39 36.91
C ILE A 384 6.12 -30.12 37.62
N SER A 385 6.71 -28.94 37.41
CA SER A 385 7.97 -28.56 38.08
C SER A 385 7.83 -28.58 39.59
N ALA A 386 6.76 -28.00 40.15
CA ALA A 386 6.53 -28.00 41.60
C ALA A 386 6.42 -29.42 42.19
N THR A 387 5.85 -30.37 41.44
CA THR A 387 5.74 -31.78 41.88
C THR A 387 7.12 -32.44 41.92
N PHE A 388 7.96 -32.22 40.91
CA PHE A 388 9.31 -32.77 40.86
C PHE A 388 10.28 -32.08 41.82
N ASP A 389 10.13 -30.78 42.05
CA ASP A 389 10.88 -30.04 43.07
C ASP A 389 10.65 -30.64 44.46
N ASP A 390 9.41 -30.99 44.82
CA ASP A 390 9.12 -31.64 46.11
C ASP A 390 9.72 -33.06 46.22
N ILE A 391 9.78 -33.80 45.11
CA ILE A 391 10.48 -35.09 45.05
C ILE A 391 11.98 -34.88 45.24
N TYR A 392 12.54 -33.90 44.54
CA TYR A 392 13.96 -33.55 44.60
C TYR A 392 14.36 -33.13 46.02
N GLU A 393 13.66 -32.19 46.64
CA GLU A 393 13.96 -31.72 48.00
C GLU A 393 13.99 -32.86 49.03
N LYS A 394 13.06 -33.82 48.92
CA LYS A 394 12.99 -34.95 49.84
C LYS A 394 14.13 -35.96 49.64
N LEU A 395 14.61 -36.13 48.41
CA LEU A 395 15.64 -37.11 48.07
C LEU A 395 17.05 -36.50 47.99
N TYR A 396 17.19 -35.18 48.00
CA TYR A 396 18.44 -34.46 47.81
C TYR A 396 19.57 -34.87 48.75
N TYR A 397 19.24 -35.18 50.02
CA TYR A 397 20.24 -35.52 51.04
C TYR A 397 20.72 -36.97 50.99
N ARG A 398 20.18 -37.79 50.08
CA ARG A 398 20.62 -39.18 49.89
C ARG A 398 21.90 -39.21 49.04
N SER A 399 23.01 -39.62 49.65
CA SER A 399 24.31 -39.78 48.96
C SER A 399 24.36 -41.00 48.02
N ASP A 400 23.35 -41.87 48.11
CA ASP A 400 23.26 -43.13 47.40
C ASP A 400 22.50 -43.04 46.07
N VAL A 401 22.01 -41.86 45.69
CA VAL A 401 21.21 -41.60 44.48
C VAL A 401 21.79 -40.43 43.70
N ASP A 402 21.64 -40.47 42.38
CA ASP A 402 21.87 -39.34 41.48
C ASP A 402 20.52 -38.87 40.94
N LEU A 403 20.28 -37.56 41.01
CA LEU A 403 19.03 -36.91 40.66
C LEU A 403 19.30 -35.86 39.58
N ASP A 404 18.71 -36.04 38.40
CA ASP A 404 18.80 -35.06 37.33
C ASP A 404 17.41 -34.51 36.99
N PHE A 405 17.21 -33.24 37.34
CA PHE A 405 15.99 -32.50 37.02
C PHE A 405 16.26 -31.60 35.82
N LYS A 406 15.76 -32.01 34.65
CA LYS A 406 16.05 -31.33 33.38
C LYS A 406 15.13 -30.16 33.07
N ASN A 407 14.08 -29.95 33.87
CA ASN A 407 12.99 -28.99 33.65
C ASN A 407 12.71 -28.73 32.14
N PRO A 408 12.48 -29.78 31.34
CA PRO A 408 12.46 -29.64 29.89
C PRO A 408 11.19 -28.95 29.42
N PRO A 409 11.19 -28.40 28.19
CA PRO A 409 9.96 -27.95 27.56
C PRO A 409 8.97 -29.12 27.45
N LEU A 410 7.66 -28.82 27.50
CA LEU A 410 6.59 -29.80 27.32
C LEU A 410 6.53 -30.28 25.86
N ASN A 411 7.47 -31.13 25.45
CA ASN A 411 7.56 -31.72 24.12
C ASN A 411 7.59 -33.25 24.25
N HIS A 412 7.04 -33.93 23.24
CA HIS A 412 7.07 -35.39 23.19
C HIS A 412 8.51 -35.92 23.20
N GLY A 413 8.78 -36.89 24.07
CA GLY A 413 10.07 -37.59 24.17
C GLY A 413 11.09 -36.90 25.08
N GLU A 414 10.76 -35.75 25.66
CA GLU A 414 11.60 -35.11 26.67
C GLU A 414 11.48 -35.81 28.02
N ILE A 415 12.58 -35.83 28.78
CA ILE A 415 12.64 -36.48 30.08
C ILE A 415 12.43 -35.43 31.18
N ALA A 416 11.29 -35.48 31.85
CA ALA A 416 10.92 -34.51 32.89
C ALA A 416 11.70 -34.72 34.19
N PHE A 417 12.00 -35.97 34.52
CA PHE A 417 12.66 -36.35 35.77
C PHE A 417 13.43 -37.65 35.58
N ASP A 418 14.69 -37.66 36.01
CA ASP A 418 15.56 -38.84 36.05
C ASP A 418 16.08 -39.06 37.47
N PHE A 419 15.97 -40.30 37.93
CA PHE A 419 16.51 -40.78 39.20
C PHE A 419 17.35 -42.03 38.90
N THR A 420 18.60 -42.05 39.35
CA THR A 420 19.50 -43.21 39.21
C THR A 420 19.99 -43.63 40.58
N TYR A 421 19.76 -44.89 40.95
CA TYR A 421 20.36 -45.46 42.14
C TYR A 421 21.78 -45.91 41.82
N LEU A 422 22.76 -45.42 42.59
CA LEU A 422 24.18 -45.71 42.34
C LEU A 422 24.54 -47.18 42.60
N TYR A 423 23.62 -47.93 43.22
CA TYR A 423 23.79 -49.32 43.59
C TYR A 423 22.73 -50.17 42.88
N PHE A 424 23.02 -51.43 42.58
CA PHE A 424 22.06 -52.41 42.04
C PHE A 424 21.37 -52.09 40.68
N ASN A 425 21.80 -51.06 39.95
CA ASN A 425 21.27 -50.67 38.63
C ASN A 425 19.77 -50.38 38.59
N HIS A 426 19.19 -49.83 39.66
CA HIS A 426 17.82 -49.35 39.62
C HIS A 426 17.76 -47.89 39.16
N TYR A 427 16.83 -47.56 38.28
CA TYR A 427 16.61 -46.18 37.87
C TYR A 427 15.15 -45.93 37.48
N ILE A 428 14.75 -44.68 37.59
CA ILE A 428 13.41 -44.20 37.28
C ILE A 428 13.53 -43.07 36.29
N SER A 429 12.74 -43.08 35.23
CA SER A 429 12.60 -41.95 34.31
C SER A 429 11.14 -41.62 34.08
N VAL A 430 10.83 -40.33 33.99
CA VAL A 430 9.49 -39.85 33.65
C VAL A 430 9.56 -39.08 32.34
N ASN A 431 8.91 -39.62 31.31
CA ASN A 431 8.90 -39.04 29.97
C ASN A 431 7.61 -38.27 29.71
N ILE A 432 7.75 -37.15 29.00
CA ILE A 432 6.63 -36.34 28.52
C ILE A 432 6.18 -36.92 27.19
N GLU A 433 4.91 -37.31 27.12
CA GLU A 433 4.27 -37.74 25.88
C GLU A 433 3.68 -36.53 25.12
N GLU A 434 3.08 -36.73 23.95
CA GLU A 434 2.57 -35.62 23.12
C GLU A 434 1.47 -34.81 23.85
N PRO A 435 1.71 -33.51 24.15
CA PRO A 435 0.71 -32.68 24.82
C PRO A 435 -0.37 -32.24 23.81
N SER A 436 -1.63 -32.28 24.23
CA SER A 436 -2.76 -31.73 23.48
C SER A 436 -3.19 -30.43 24.15
N ILE A 437 -3.04 -29.29 23.46
CA ILE A 437 -3.43 -27.98 24.01
C ILE A 437 -4.59 -27.41 23.19
N ASP A 438 -5.74 -27.26 23.84
CA ASP A 438 -6.94 -26.64 23.30
C ASP A 438 -7.25 -25.36 24.10
N ASN A 439 -7.10 -24.20 23.45
CA ASN A 439 -7.33 -22.89 24.03
C ASN A 439 -8.75 -22.36 23.76
N SER A 440 -9.65 -23.17 23.19
CA SER A 440 -11.03 -22.77 22.98
C SER A 440 -11.81 -22.70 24.32
N PRO A 441 -12.94 -21.96 24.37
CA PRO A 441 -13.80 -21.95 25.56
C PRO A 441 -14.34 -23.35 25.85
N ALA A 442 -14.23 -23.83 27.09
CA ALA A 442 -14.50 -25.21 27.49
C ALA A 442 -13.62 -26.27 26.79
N GLY A 443 -12.54 -25.84 26.12
CA GLY A 443 -11.52 -26.71 25.55
C GLY A 443 -10.77 -27.46 26.64
N ILE A 444 -10.43 -28.71 26.38
CA ILE A 444 -9.70 -29.57 27.32
C ILE A 444 -8.29 -29.78 26.80
N SER A 445 -7.31 -29.32 27.57
CA SER A 445 -5.91 -29.55 27.34
C SER A 445 -5.41 -30.71 28.20
N THR A 446 -4.51 -31.54 27.67
CA THR A 446 -4.00 -32.74 28.34
C THR A 446 -2.50 -32.90 28.16
N VAL A 447 -1.78 -33.18 29.25
CA VAL A 447 -0.37 -33.59 29.25
C VAL A 447 -0.27 -34.99 29.84
N LEU A 448 0.47 -35.85 29.16
CA LEU A 448 0.64 -37.25 29.52
C LEU A 448 2.08 -37.47 30.00
N LEU A 449 2.25 -38.05 31.19
CA LEU A 449 3.55 -38.40 31.78
C LEU A 449 3.66 -39.91 31.92
N THR A 450 4.66 -40.54 31.30
CA THR A 450 4.89 -41.98 31.42
C THR A 450 6.04 -42.25 32.38
N LEU A 451 5.79 -43.05 33.42
CA LEU A 451 6.78 -43.55 34.37
C LEU A 451 7.42 -44.84 33.86
N TYR A 452 8.75 -44.87 33.82
CA TYR A 452 9.56 -46.04 33.55
C TYR A 452 10.38 -46.40 34.78
N LYS A 453 10.44 -47.70 35.10
CA LYS A 453 11.34 -48.28 36.11
C LYS A 453 12.20 -49.32 35.42
N ASP A 454 13.51 -49.15 35.45
CA ASP A 454 14.48 -50.08 34.86
C ASP A 454 14.14 -50.45 33.39
N ASP A 455 13.91 -49.44 32.54
CA ASP A 455 13.42 -49.55 31.13
C ASP A 455 12.00 -50.11 30.93
N ILE A 456 11.29 -50.48 32.00
CA ILE A 456 9.95 -51.05 31.91
C ILE A 456 8.91 -49.94 32.09
N LYS A 457 8.02 -49.78 31.10
CA LYS A 457 6.89 -48.87 31.18
C LYS A 457 5.90 -49.37 32.24
N GLU A 458 5.67 -48.57 33.27
CA GLU A 458 4.80 -48.93 34.39
C GLU A 458 3.40 -48.32 34.22
N HIS A 459 3.31 -46.99 34.29
CA HIS A 459 2.05 -46.28 34.27
C HIS A 459 2.14 -44.98 33.48
N THR A 460 1.01 -44.54 32.91
CA THR A 460 0.89 -43.25 32.21
C THR A 460 -0.14 -42.39 32.95
N PHE A 461 0.31 -41.25 33.45
CA PHE A 461 -0.47 -40.31 34.23
C PHE A 461 -0.98 -39.20 33.31
N THR A 462 -2.26 -38.84 33.45
CA THR A 462 -2.90 -37.83 32.58
C THR A 462 -3.24 -36.60 33.40
N ILE A 463 -2.64 -35.47 33.07
CA ILE A 463 -2.92 -34.17 33.68
C ILE A 463 -3.85 -33.44 32.74
N THR A 464 -4.98 -32.96 33.24
CA THR A 464 -5.99 -32.28 32.42
C THR A 464 -6.23 -30.87 32.91
N PHE A 465 -6.41 -29.94 31.97
CA PHE A 465 -6.84 -28.58 32.23
C PHE A 465 -8.07 -28.29 31.37
N THR A 466 -9.16 -27.84 31.99
CA THR A 466 -10.35 -27.39 31.28
C THR A 466 -10.37 -25.88 31.29
N ASN A 467 -10.42 -25.27 30.10
CA ASN A 467 -10.48 -23.82 29.97
C ASN A 467 -11.86 -23.31 30.35
N GLY A 468 -11.93 -22.12 30.95
CA GLY A 468 -13.19 -21.50 31.31
C GLY A 468 -14.07 -21.19 30.10
N SER A 469 -15.39 -21.09 30.32
CA SER A 469 -16.32 -20.61 29.29
C SER A 469 -17.46 -19.80 29.88
N ALA A 470 -17.94 -18.84 29.11
CA ALA A 470 -19.05 -17.98 29.47
C ALA A 470 -19.92 -17.68 28.25
N TYR A 471 -21.21 -17.43 28.47
CA TYR A 471 -22.11 -16.92 27.44
C TYR A 471 -22.62 -15.54 27.83
N PHE A 472 -22.97 -14.74 26.82
CA PHE A 472 -23.60 -13.45 27.04
C PHE A 472 -25.11 -13.61 27.21
N ASP A 473 -25.64 -13.22 28.37
CA ASP A 473 -27.08 -13.21 28.64
C ASP A 473 -27.66 -11.86 28.18
N ASN A 474 -28.44 -11.90 27.10
CA ASN A 474 -29.02 -10.69 26.50
C ASN A 474 -30.05 -9.99 27.41
N ASP A 475 -30.70 -10.73 28.31
CA ASP A 475 -31.75 -10.18 29.19
C ASP A 475 -31.13 -9.44 30.39
N LYS A 476 -29.98 -9.93 30.88
CA LYS A 476 -29.23 -9.33 32.00
C LYS A 476 -28.10 -8.42 31.53
N GLY A 477 -27.74 -8.44 30.25
CA GLY A 477 -26.69 -7.61 29.67
C GLY A 477 -25.30 -7.88 30.23
N THR A 478 -25.03 -9.11 30.68
CA THR A 478 -23.77 -9.51 31.35
C THR A 478 -23.36 -10.91 30.90
N TYR A 479 -22.06 -11.20 30.99
CA TYR A 479 -21.56 -12.57 30.84
C TYR A 479 -21.91 -13.42 32.06
N LEU A 480 -22.33 -14.66 31.82
CA LEU A 480 -22.59 -15.67 32.83
C LEU A 480 -21.70 -16.91 32.58
N PRO A 481 -21.15 -17.54 33.64
CA PRO A 481 -20.30 -18.71 33.49
C PRO A 481 -21.07 -19.91 32.96
N ILE A 482 -20.45 -20.67 32.07
CA ILE A 482 -20.88 -22.03 31.67
C ILE A 482 -20.10 -23.05 32.50
N ASN A 483 -18.78 -22.91 32.53
CA ASN A 483 -17.86 -23.69 33.36
C ASN A 483 -16.71 -22.80 33.85
N GLU A 484 -16.21 -23.12 35.03
CA GLU A 484 -14.98 -22.54 35.57
C GLU A 484 -13.76 -23.21 34.94
N ASP A 485 -12.63 -22.52 34.96
CA ASP A 485 -11.33 -23.09 34.65
C ASP A 485 -10.87 -24.02 35.78
N GLU A 486 -10.36 -25.21 35.43
CA GLU A 486 -9.96 -26.21 36.42
C GLU A 486 -8.75 -27.02 35.92
N ILE A 487 -7.76 -27.22 36.80
CA ILE A 487 -6.63 -28.13 36.59
C ILE A 487 -6.72 -29.33 37.55
N ASP A 488 -6.74 -30.53 36.99
CA ASP A 488 -6.73 -31.77 37.77
C ASP A 488 -5.28 -32.25 38.00
N THR A 489 -4.82 -32.13 39.24
CA THR A 489 -3.48 -32.58 39.68
C THR A 489 -3.52 -33.93 40.41
N SER A 490 -4.66 -34.62 40.44
CA SER A 490 -4.79 -35.89 41.19
C SER A 490 -3.84 -36.98 40.69
N GLU A 491 -3.59 -37.03 39.38
CA GLU A 491 -2.65 -37.97 38.76
C GLU A 491 -1.18 -37.63 39.05
N LEU A 492 -0.84 -36.35 39.23
CA LEU A 492 0.50 -35.93 39.66
C LEU A 492 0.82 -36.41 41.08
N GLU A 493 -0.15 -36.31 42.00
CA GLU A 493 0.01 -36.81 43.38
C GLU A 493 0.15 -38.34 43.43
N LYS A 494 -0.53 -39.06 42.53
CA LYS A 494 -0.36 -40.52 42.37
C LYS A 494 1.03 -40.87 41.86
N LEU A 495 1.52 -40.19 40.82
CA LEU A 495 2.88 -40.35 40.29
C LEU A 495 3.92 -40.17 41.40
N LYS A 496 3.80 -39.07 42.15
CA LYS A 496 4.68 -38.77 43.28
C LYS A 496 4.65 -39.85 44.36
N THR A 497 3.46 -40.31 44.74
CA THR A 497 3.29 -41.39 45.72
C THR A 497 3.93 -42.69 45.23
N GLU A 498 3.81 -43.00 43.93
CA GLU A 498 4.39 -44.20 43.34
C GLU A 498 5.93 -44.16 43.33
N ILE A 499 6.51 -43.01 42.98
CA ILE A 499 7.96 -42.80 43.05
C ILE A 499 8.44 -42.97 44.49
N TYR A 500 7.79 -42.36 45.49
CA TYR A 500 8.18 -42.51 46.89
C TYR A 500 8.06 -43.94 47.40
N ASN A 501 6.97 -44.64 47.07
CA ASN A 501 6.79 -46.02 47.50
C ASN A 501 7.89 -46.92 46.93
N TYR A 502 8.26 -46.72 45.66
CA TYR A 502 9.36 -47.44 45.04
C TYR A 502 10.70 -47.14 45.73
N VAL A 503 10.99 -45.87 45.97
CA VAL A 503 12.23 -45.44 46.64
C VAL A 503 12.31 -45.92 48.09
N GLU A 504 11.20 -46.02 48.82
CA GLU A 504 11.18 -46.46 50.22
C GLU A 504 11.26 -47.98 50.38
N HIS A 505 10.58 -48.74 49.51
CA HIS A 505 10.44 -50.20 49.68
C HIS A 505 11.40 -51.03 48.83
N VAL A 506 11.86 -50.49 47.69
CA VAL A 506 12.73 -51.22 46.74
C VAL A 506 14.18 -50.74 46.82
N ILE A 507 14.41 -49.47 47.20
CA ILE A 507 15.73 -48.83 47.19
C ILE A 507 16.21 -48.57 48.62
N PRO A 508 16.87 -49.54 49.28
CA PRO A 508 17.32 -49.37 50.66
C PRO A 508 18.33 -48.22 50.78
N GLY A 509 18.25 -47.42 51.84
CA GLY A 509 19.25 -46.38 52.11
C GLY A 509 20.64 -46.96 52.36
N ILE A 510 21.67 -46.34 51.77
CA ILE A 510 23.07 -46.65 52.07
C ILE A 510 23.78 -45.41 52.60
N TYR A 511 24.34 -45.52 53.81
CA TYR A 511 25.16 -44.47 54.41
C TYR A 511 26.64 -44.67 54.02
N GLY A 512 27.38 -43.57 53.87
CA GLY A 512 28.76 -43.60 53.34
C GLY A 512 29.78 -44.42 54.16
N ASN A 513 29.48 -44.77 55.41
CA ASN A 513 30.27 -45.68 56.24
C ASN A 513 29.97 -47.17 55.99
N GLU A 514 28.97 -47.49 55.17
CA GLU A 514 28.56 -48.85 54.82
C GLU A 514 29.20 -49.35 53.52
N VAL A 515 29.93 -48.47 52.82
CA VAL A 515 30.63 -48.76 51.56
C VAL A 515 32.12 -48.48 51.69
N ALA A 516 32.94 -49.29 51.01
CA ALA A 516 34.39 -49.17 51.11
C ALA A 516 34.96 -47.96 50.36
N SER A 517 35.99 -47.34 50.94
CA SER A 517 36.77 -46.23 50.38
C SER A 517 37.72 -46.65 49.26
N PHE A 518 37.65 -47.89 48.77
CA PHE A 518 38.45 -48.41 47.66
C PHE A 518 37.56 -48.98 46.55
N PRO A 519 38.00 -48.90 45.29
CA PRO A 519 37.18 -49.30 44.15
C PRO A 519 37.11 -50.82 44.00
N CYS A 520 36.00 -51.31 43.46
CA CYS A 520 35.84 -52.71 43.08
C CYS A 520 36.85 -53.13 42.00
N GLU A 521 37.45 -54.30 42.16
CA GLU A 521 38.47 -54.84 41.24
C GLU A 521 37.95 -55.07 39.81
N GLN A 522 36.63 -55.28 39.66
CA GLN A 522 36.01 -55.57 38.36
C GLN A 522 35.45 -54.33 37.66
N CYS A 523 34.67 -53.49 38.36
CA CYS A 523 33.99 -52.34 37.74
C CYS A 523 34.64 -50.99 38.07
N ASN A 524 35.66 -50.96 38.93
CA ASN A 524 36.35 -49.75 39.38
C ASN A 524 35.46 -48.71 40.11
N GLU A 525 34.23 -49.09 40.46
CA GLU A 525 33.28 -48.27 41.24
C GLU A 525 33.45 -48.47 42.75
N TYR A 526 33.26 -47.40 43.54
CA TYR A 526 33.39 -47.38 45.00
C TYR A 526 32.11 -47.87 45.71
N THR A 527 31.71 -49.10 45.42
CA THR A 527 30.40 -49.65 45.81
C THR A 527 30.48 -50.97 46.56
N ILE A 528 31.60 -51.25 47.22
CA ILE A 528 31.81 -52.51 47.95
C ILE A 528 31.11 -52.45 49.32
N ASN A 529 30.25 -53.43 49.63
CA ASN A 529 29.53 -53.49 50.91
C ASN A 529 30.45 -53.82 52.10
N LEU A 530 30.37 -53.00 53.15
CA LEU A 530 31.02 -53.22 54.45
C LEU A 530 30.03 -53.54 55.58
N SER A 531 28.73 -53.38 55.37
CA SER A 531 27.71 -53.61 56.39
C SER A 531 27.35 -55.09 56.54
N GLU A 532 27.26 -55.57 57.79
CA GLU A 532 26.82 -56.93 58.15
C GLU A 532 25.29 -57.08 58.14
N ASP A 533 24.54 -55.96 58.16
CA ASP A 533 23.09 -55.94 58.40
C ASP A 533 22.25 -56.18 57.12
N LYS A 534 22.88 -56.28 55.95
CA LYS A 534 22.18 -56.47 54.66
C LYS A 534 22.29 -57.93 54.21
N GLU A 535 21.30 -58.44 53.46
CA GLU A 535 21.28 -59.81 52.90
C GLU A 535 22.44 -60.11 51.90
N ILE A 536 23.42 -59.22 51.79
CA ILE A 536 24.54 -59.24 50.86
C ILE A 536 25.83 -59.30 51.69
N GLY A 537 26.64 -60.33 51.45
CA GLY A 537 27.87 -60.55 52.22
C GLY A 537 28.89 -59.41 52.08
N ILE A 538 29.61 -59.13 53.17
CA ILE A 538 30.72 -58.18 53.21
C ILE A 538 31.71 -58.46 52.07
N GLY A 539 32.15 -57.41 51.38
CA GLY A 539 33.07 -57.47 50.25
C GLY A 539 32.40 -57.64 48.90
N THR A 540 31.09 -57.87 48.84
CA THR A 540 30.38 -57.91 47.56
C THR A 540 30.20 -56.50 47.02
N CYS A 541 30.59 -56.27 45.76
CA CYS A 541 30.30 -55.03 45.04
C CYS A 541 28.80 -54.92 44.77
N LEU A 542 28.19 -53.82 45.18
CA LEU A 542 26.76 -53.59 45.05
C LEU A 542 26.35 -53.22 43.61
N ALA A 543 27.27 -52.75 42.77
CA ALA A 543 27.01 -52.46 41.36
C ALA A 543 27.10 -53.70 40.47
N CYS A 544 28.20 -54.47 40.54
CA CYS A 544 28.44 -55.60 39.64
C CYS A 544 28.35 -57.00 40.27
N LYS A 545 28.03 -57.08 41.58
CA LYS A 545 27.94 -58.31 42.38
C LYS A 545 29.25 -59.11 42.49
N HIS A 546 30.38 -58.54 42.07
CA HIS A 546 31.69 -59.16 42.20
C HIS A 546 32.13 -59.23 43.67
N PRO A 547 32.60 -60.38 44.16
CA PRO A 547 33.20 -60.47 45.50
C PRO A 547 34.61 -59.85 45.49
N ASN A 548 34.84 -58.85 46.33
CA ASN A 548 36.13 -58.20 46.54
C ASN A 548 36.69 -58.59 47.91
N HIS A 549 38.01 -58.59 48.04
CA HIS A 549 38.63 -58.81 49.33
C HIS A 549 38.50 -57.54 50.20
N VAL A 550 37.88 -57.71 51.37
CA VAL A 550 37.82 -56.70 52.43
C VAL A 550 38.65 -57.22 53.58
N GLY A 551 39.62 -56.42 54.01
CA GLY A 551 40.50 -56.72 55.11
C GLY A 551 39.73 -56.93 56.41
N LYS A 552 40.18 -57.87 57.23
CA LYS A 552 39.59 -58.16 58.54
C LYS A 552 40.59 -57.86 59.64
N CYS A 553 40.07 -57.45 60.79
CA CYS A 553 40.88 -57.37 62.01
C CYS A 553 41.26 -58.79 62.45
N MET A 554 42.56 -59.08 62.55
CA MET A 554 43.02 -60.40 62.99
C MET A 554 42.69 -60.73 64.47
N ILE A 555 42.32 -59.73 65.29
CA ILE A 555 41.92 -59.92 66.69
C ILE A 555 40.41 -60.06 66.86
N CYS A 556 39.61 -59.13 66.33
CA CYS A 556 38.16 -59.12 66.56
C CYS A 556 37.33 -59.64 65.38
N GLY A 557 37.94 -59.91 64.23
CA GLY A 557 37.29 -60.45 63.04
C GLY A 557 36.41 -59.47 62.26
N ARG A 558 36.22 -58.23 62.73
CA ARG A 558 35.43 -57.21 62.02
C ARG A 558 36.08 -56.81 60.71
N ALA A 559 35.24 -56.51 59.72
CA ALA A 559 35.66 -55.92 58.47
C ALA A 559 36.24 -54.52 58.68
N ILE A 560 37.30 -54.20 57.95
CA ILE A 560 37.98 -52.91 57.97
C ILE A 560 37.94 -52.37 56.54
N ASP A 561 37.80 -51.05 56.40
CA ASP A 561 37.75 -50.35 55.12
C ASP A 561 39.14 -50.29 54.42
N THR A 562 39.73 -51.45 54.14
CA THR A 562 41.01 -51.65 53.45
C THR A 562 41.01 -52.96 52.66
N GLN A 563 41.87 -53.07 51.64
CA GLN A 563 42.10 -54.33 50.90
C GLN A 563 43.02 -55.31 51.64
N GLU A 564 43.68 -54.89 52.71
CA GLU A 564 44.62 -55.72 53.47
C GLU A 564 44.10 -56.00 54.89
N ASP A 565 44.37 -57.21 55.39
CA ASP A 565 44.10 -57.58 56.78
C ASP A 565 44.96 -56.75 57.75
N TYR A 566 44.33 -56.19 58.78
CA TYR A 566 45.00 -55.38 59.79
C TYR A 566 45.17 -56.17 61.08
N LEU A 567 46.34 -56.03 61.72
CA LEU A 567 46.63 -56.73 62.98
C LEU A 567 45.64 -56.32 64.09
N ILE A 568 45.31 -55.03 64.20
CA ILE A 568 44.40 -54.42 65.19
C ILE A 568 43.63 -53.28 64.52
N CYS A 569 42.29 -53.23 64.65
CA CYS A 569 41.49 -52.08 64.22
C CYS A 569 41.38 -51.01 65.31
N ASP A 570 40.94 -49.80 64.96
CA ASP A 570 40.86 -48.67 65.91
C ASP A 570 39.85 -48.86 67.05
N ASP A 571 38.87 -49.76 66.89
CA ASP A 571 37.89 -50.15 67.91
C ASP A 571 38.39 -51.24 68.87
N CYS A 572 39.52 -51.89 68.56
CA CYS A 572 40.14 -52.83 69.48
C CYS A 572 40.92 -52.06 70.55
N PRO A 573 40.83 -52.43 71.84
CA PRO A 573 41.62 -51.78 72.88
C PRO A 573 43.11 -51.89 72.53
N LYS A 574 43.78 -50.75 72.39
CA LYS A 574 45.24 -50.68 72.20
C LYS A 574 45.87 -51.00 73.57
N TRP A 575 46.55 -52.14 73.69
CA TRP A 575 47.25 -52.56 74.91
C TRP A 575 48.60 -51.88 75.04
#